data_AF-A0A257H1Z8-F1
#
_entry.id   AF-A0A257H1Z8-F1
#
_cell.length_a   1.000
_cell.length_b   1.000
_cell.length_c   1.000
_cell.angle_alpha   90.00
_cell.angle_beta   90.00
_cell.angle_gamma   90.00
#
_symmetry.space_group_name_H-M   'P 1'
#
loop_
_entity.id
_entity.type
_entity.pdbx_description
1 polymer ?
#
loop_
_entity_poly.entity_id
_entity_poly.type
_entity_poly.pdbx_seq_one_letter_code
_entity_poly.pdbx_strand_id
1 'polypeptide(L)'
;MTEAGGSRYGLAQTLTDSFGTVEIPYPRKWGTQTARSLHYFAIGTQRMPLELIHALARIKWAAAKVNAELNLLHPETASRIAAVALEIVRGD
;
A
#
# COMPACT_ATOMS: atom_id res chain seq x y z
N MET A 1 0.41 24.05 32.91
CA MET A 1 1.49 23.95 31.92
C MET A 1 0.92 23.12 30.79
N THR A 2 0.29 23.82 29.85
CA THR A 2 -0.78 23.30 29.00
C THR A 2 -0.35 23.49 27.57
N GLU A 3 0.00 22.41 26.88
CA GLU A 3 -0.08 22.37 25.42
C GLU A 3 -0.73 21.04 25.01
N ALA A 4 -2.05 21.04 25.12
CA ALA A 4 -2.89 20.15 24.31
C ALA A 4 -2.77 20.62 22.85
N GLY A 5 -1.73 20.14 22.17
CA GLY A 5 -1.58 20.27 20.72
C GLY A 5 -2.58 19.37 20.02
N GLY A 6 -3.82 19.85 19.88
CA GLY A 6 -4.88 19.18 19.13
C GLY A 6 -4.38 18.80 17.73
N SER A 7 -4.42 17.50 17.43
CA SER A 7 -4.06 16.94 16.13
C SER A 7 -4.89 17.61 15.04
N ARG A 8 -4.19 18.38 14.19
CA ARG A 8 -4.77 19.13 13.06
C ARG A 8 -4.93 18.26 11.81
N TYR A 9 -4.64 16.97 11.91
CA TYR A 9 -4.74 16.00 10.84
C TYR A 9 -5.70 14.88 11.27
N GLY A 10 -6.66 14.58 10.39
CA GLY A 10 -7.65 13.52 10.58
C GLY A 10 -7.01 12.16 10.89
N LEU A 11 -7.81 11.30 11.53
CA LEU A 11 -7.52 9.92 11.98
C LEU A 11 -6.19 9.34 11.43
N ALA A 12 -5.23 9.03 12.31
CA ALA A 12 -4.03 8.30 11.93
C ALA A 12 -4.19 6.80 12.25
N GLN A 13 -3.67 5.93 11.38
CA GLN A 13 -3.61 4.49 11.61
C GLN A 13 -2.20 4.10 12.09
N THR A 14 -2.13 3.45 13.24
CA THR A 14 -0.90 2.89 13.78
C THR A 14 -0.69 1.47 13.24
N LEU A 15 0.42 1.23 12.54
CA LEU A 15 0.77 -0.08 11.97
C LEU A 15 2.17 -0.52 12.42
N THR A 16 2.40 -1.83 12.51
CA THR A 16 3.65 -2.42 13.00
C THR A 16 4.21 -3.43 12.00
N ASP A 17 5.52 -3.39 11.79
CA ASP A 17 6.30 -4.43 11.10
C ASP A 17 7.48 -4.90 11.98
N SER A 18 8.37 -5.73 11.45
CA SER A 18 9.55 -6.24 12.17
C SER A 18 10.53 -5.15 12.64
N PHE A 19 10.43 -3.92 12.12
CA PHE A 19 11.25 -2.77 12.53
C PHE A 19 10.53 -1.86 13.52
N GLY A 20 9.33 -2.23 13.98
CA GLY A 20 8.54 -1.50 14.96
C GLY A 20 7.35 -0.74 14.37
N THR A 21 6.82 0.19 15.15
CA THR A 21 5.54 0.86 14.89
C THR A 21 5.71 2.18 14.14
N VAL A 22 4.78 2.47 13.23
CA VAL A 22 4.72 3.71 12.44
C VAL A 22 3.29 4.24 12.41
N GLU A 23 3.12 5.55 12.53
CA GLU A 23 1.84 6.22 12.34
C GLU A 23 1.66 6.66 10.88
N ILE A 24 0.52 6.31 10.28
CA ILE A 24 0.19 6.61 8.89
C ILE A 24 -1.09 7.44 8.84
N PRO A 25 -1.08 8.65 8.26
CA PRO A 25 -2.28 9.46 8.14
C PRO A 25 -3.36 8.79 7.27
N TYR A 26 -4.63 8.87 7.66
CA TYR A 26 -5.74 8.55 6.77
C TYR A 26 -5.87 9.62 5.66
N PRO A 27 -6.30 9.29 4.43
CA PRO A 27 -6.79 8.01 3.90
C PRO A 27 -5.73 7.19 3.15
N ARG A 28 -4.45 7.25 3.54
CA ARG A 28 -3.40 6.55 2.78
C ARG A 28 -3.63 5.04 2.78
N LYS A 29 -3.60 4.43 1.59
CA LYS A 29 -3.78 2.97 1.39
C LYS A 29 -2.46 2.17 1.52
N TRP A 30 -1.34 2.82 1.83
CA TRP A 30 -0.01 2.19 1.95
C TRP A 30 0.37 1.90 3.41
N GLY A 31 1.22 0.90 3.60
CA GLY A 31 1.63 0.40 4.92
C GLY A 31 2.97 0.94 5.44
N THR A 32 3.47 0.30 6.50
CA THR A 32 4.68 0.70 7.24
C THR A 32 5.92 0.78 6.37
N GLN A 33 6.14 -0.22 5.49
CA GLN A 33 7.34 -0.27 4.65
C GLN A 33 7.39 0.90 3.66
N THR A 34 6.25 1.30 3.08
CA THR A 34 6.17 2.49 2.24
C THR A 34 6.43 3.76 3.04
N ALA A 35 5.87 3.86 4.26
CA ALA A 35 6.10 5.02 5.13
C ALA A 35 7.59 5.18 5.50
N ARG A 36 8.27 4.07 5.83
CA ARG A 36 9.72 4.07 6.09
C ARG A 36 10.51 4.45 4.84
N SER A 37 10.14 3.90 3.68
CA SER A 37 10.81 4.23 2.41
C SER A 37 10.69 5.73 2.09
N LEU A 38 9.52 6.33 2.32
CA LEU A 38 9.32 7.77 2.15
C LEU A 38 10.20 8.62 3.08
N HIS A 39 10.51 8.13 4.28
CA HIS A 39 11.38 8.83 5.22
C HIS A 39 12.87 8.70 4.84
N TYR A 40 13.34 7.47 4.58
CA TYR A 40 14.77 7.20 4.35
C TYR A 40 15.24 7.55 2.93
N PHE A 41 14.36 7.50 1.93
CA PHE A 41 14.68 7.76 0.54
C PHE A 41 14.03 9.06 0.04
N ALA A 42 13.95 10.08 0.89
CA ALA A 42 13.49 11.43 0.56
C ALA A 42 14.53 12.21 -0.26
N ILE A 43 14.95 11.65 -1.39
CA ILE A 43 16.01 12.19 -2.25
C ILE A 43 15.40 12.57 -3.61
N GLY A 44 15.58 13.82 -4.02
CA GLY A 44 15.02 14.32 -5.28
C GLY A 44 13.51 14.49 -5.25
N THR A 45 12.93 14.72 -6.44
CA THR A 45 11.48 14.92 -6.64
C THR A 45 10.86 13.91 -7.60
N GLN A 46 11.70 13.08 -8.21
CA GLN A 46 11.31 12.05 -9.17
C GLN A 46 10.43 11.00 -8.47
N ARG A 47 9.37 10.59 -9.16
CA ARG A 47 8.46 9.53 -8.71
C ARG A 47 8.57 8.34 -9.66
N MET A 48 8.14 7.18 -9.17
CA MET A 48 7.99 6.01 -10.04
C MET A 48 7.00 6.34 -11.17
N PRO A 49 7.35 6.05 -12.44
CA PRO A 49 6.43 6.23 -13.56
C PRO A 49 5.13 5.43 -13.37
N LEU A 50 3.99 5.99 -13.78
CA LEU A 50 2.69 5.33 -13.64
C LEU A 50 2.64 4.02 -14.44
N GLU A 51 3.32 3.98 -15.57
CA GLU A 51 3.45 2.80 -16.43
C GLU A 51 4.06 1.62 -15.65
N LEU A 52 5.07 1.89 -14.82
CA LEU A 52 5.70 0.88 -13.97
C LEU A 52 4.76 0.43 -12.85
N ILE A 53 4.02 1.36 -12.25
CA ILE A 53 3.02 1.04 -11.22
C ILE A 53 1.91 0.15 -11.81
N HIS A 54 1.39 0.49 -12.99
CA HIS A 54 0.38 -0.31 -13.68
C HIS A 54 0.93 -1.66 -14.14
N ALA A 55 2.21 -1.76 -14.49
CA ALA A 55 2.86 -3.05 -14.80
C ALA A 55 2.94 -3.94 -13.56
N LEU A 56 3.35 -3.39 -12.41
CA LEU A 56 3.38 -4.11 -11.14
C LEU A 56 1.98 -4.59 -10.72
N ALA A 57 0.96 -3.75 -10.92
CA ALA A 57 -0.43 -4.14 -10.66
C ALA A 57 -0.87 -5.32 -11.54
N ARG A 58 -0.54 -5.32 -12.83
CA ARG A 58 -0.80 -6.48 -13.73
C ARG A 58 -0.08 -7.75 -13.27
N ILE A 59 1.16 -7.64 -12.79
CA ILE A 59 1.90 -8.78 -12.23
C ILE A 59 1.17 -9.35 -11.02
N LYS A 60 0.66 -8.49 -10.12
CA LYS A 60 -0.09 -8.93 -8.93
C LYS A 60 -1.43 -9.56 -9.28
N TRP A 61 -2.13 -9.03 -10.28
CA TRP A 61 -3.33 -9.65 -10.83
C TRP A 61 -3.05 -11.06 -11.36
N ALA A 62 -2.03 -11.21 -12.21
CA ALA A 62 -1.67 -12.51 -12.79
C ALA A 62 -1.25 -13.51 -11.70
N ALA A 63 -0.41 -13.08 -10.76
CA ALA A 63 0.05 -13.91 -9.65
C ALA A 63 -1.12 -14.39 -8.77
N ALA A 64 -2.10 -13.54 -8.50
CA ALA A 64 -3.29 -13.93 -7.73
C ALA A 64 -4.11 -15.01 -8.43
N LYS A 65 -4.32 -14.88 -9.76
CA LYS A 65 -5.08 -15.87 -10.53
C LYS A 65 -4.35 -17.20 -10.63
N VAL A 66 -3.07 -17.20 -10.98
CA VAL A 66 -2.26 -18.43 -11.06
C VAL A 66 -2.18 -19.12 -9.70
N ASN A 67 -1.99 -18.38 -8.61
CA ASN A 67 -1.94 -18.97 -7.27
C ASN A 67 -3.28 -19.57 -6.84
N ALA A 68 -4.42 -19.02 -7.27
CA ALA A 68 -5.72 -19.66 -7.05
C ALA A 68 -5.86 -20.95 -7.86
N GLU A 69 -5.48 -20.95 -9.14
CA GLU A 69 -5.53 -22.14 -10.02
C GLU A 69 -4.65 -23.28 -9.48
N LEU A 70 -3.50 -22.94 -8.88
CA LEU A 70 -2.59 -23.90 -8.24
C LEU A 70 -2.98 -24.27 -6.80
N ASN A 71 -4.11 -23.76 -6.28
CA ASN A 71 -4.53 -23.93 -4.88
C ASN A 71 -3.50 -23.46 -3.83
N LEU A 72 -2.63 -22.52 -4.20
CA LEU A 72 -1.63 -21.90 -3.32
C LEU A 72 -2.19 -20.68 -2.57
N LEU A 73 -3.34 -20.17 -3.01
CA LEU A 73 -4.02 -19.03 -2.40
C LEU A 73 -5.53 -19.28 -2.36
N HIS A 74 -6.16 -18.98 -1.22
CA HIS A 74 -7.60 -19.13 -1.07
C HIS A 74 -8.36 -18.33 -2.15
N PRO A 75 -9.36 -18.90 -2.84
CA PRO A 75 -10.03 -18.26 -3.98
C PRO A 75 -10.61 -16.87 -3.67
N GLU A 76 -11.16 -16.67 -2.47
CA GLU A 76 -11.70 -15.36 -2.07
C GLU A 76 -10.60 -14.29 -1.99
N THR A 77 -9.47 -14.63 -1.36
CA THR A 77 -8.33 -13.72 -1.24
C THR A 77 -7.74 -13.40 -2.61
N ALA A 78 -7.60 -14.41 -3.46
CA ALA A 78 -7.13 -14.23 -4.84
C ALA A 78 -8.05 -13.30 -5.64
N SER A 79 -9.38 -13.49 -5.52
CA SER A 79 -10.38 -12.66 -6.19
C SER A 79 -10.29 -11.19 -5.74
N ARG A 80 -10.19 -10.93 -4.43
CA ARG A 80 -10.03 -9.58 -3.88
C ARG A 80 -8.74 -8.91 -4.36
N ILE A 81 -7.61 -9.61 -4.36
CA ILE A 81 -6.34 -9.08 -4.86
C ILE A 81 -6.43 -8.77 -6.36
N ALA A 82 -7.01 -9.68 -7.15
CA ALA A 82 -7.17 -9.50 -8.58
C ALA A 82 -8.08 -8.30 -8.91
N ALA A 83 -9.18 -8.11 -8.17
CA ALA A 83 -10.08 -6.99 -8.35
C ALA A 83 -9.38 -5.64 -8.12
N VAL A 84 -8.74 -5.47 -6.95
CA VAL A 84 -8.02 -4.23 -6.60
C VAL A 84 -6.83 -3.99 -7.54
N ALA A 85 -6.13 -5.04 -7.96
CA ALA A 85 -5.06 -4.90 -8.94
C ALA A 85 -5.57 -4.34 -10.28
N LEU A 86 -6.77 -4.72 -10.72
CA LEU A 86 -7.39 -4.17 -11.93
C LEU A 86 -7.87 -2.73 -11.74
N GLU A 87 -8.40 -2.37 -10.57
CA GLU A 87 -8.72 -0.97 -10.21
C GLU A 87 -7.47 -0.08 -10.35
N ILE A 88 -6.32 -0.53 -9.81
CA ILE A 88 -5.05 0.20 -9.93
C ILE A 88 -4.61 0.33 -11.40
N VAL A 89 -4.82 -0.70 -12.23
CA VAL A 89 -4.49 -0.64 -13.66
C VAL A 89 -5.37 0.35 -14.42
N ARG A 90 -6.61 0.54 -14.00
CA ARG A 90 -7.58 1.48 -14.59
C ARG A 90 -7.39 2.91 -14.08
N GLY A 91 -6.80 3.06 -12.89
CA GLY A 91 -6.65 4.35 -12.21
C GLY A 91 -7.89 4.76 -11.42
N ASP A 92 -8.66 3.77 -10.94
CA ASP A 92 -9.89 3.95 -10.14
C ASP A 92 -9.61 4.30 -8.66
#